data_AF-A0A0S7YB09-F1
#
_entry.id   AF-A0A0S7YB09-F1
#
_cell.length_a   1.000
_cell.length_b   1.000
_cell.length_c   1.000
_cell.angle_alpha   90.00
_cell.angle_beta   90.00
_cell.angle_gamma   90.00
#
_symmetry.space_group_name_H-M   'P 1'
#
loop_
_entity.id
_entity.type
_entity.pdbx_description
1 polymer ?
#
loop_
_entity_poly.entity_id
_entity_poly.type
_entity_poly.pdbx_seq_one_letter_code
_entity_poly.pdbx_strand_id
1 'polypeptide(L)'
;AAAGERTAILAELDALEKSEANRFDTPRHIRNVRENLDRPGQEEAAADAMMWIAAGLEAEDPTRGIRKQEEAALRWFRHAGATAPPGTDMWKKANLYLFNRLMWNDRKEAEGLLDVIEAQSQSDSLTQARVVFDRMLLRLMDHDYDAAEALCIRVARWHRDHPQLPEGLKKTDLDLLAQNAPEVYFEALTSASLPAEDRIKRIDRVRGQSLLTMRVGEAAARAKARIRGEPEPPSIWDLFRGASSRPASRPASPPAGGADTAPATRAADAP
;
A
#
# COMPACT_ATOMS: atom_id res chain seq x y z
N ALA A 1 6.72 -37.02 2.76
CA ALA A 1 6.58 -35.76 2.02
C ALA A 1 7.55 -34.70 2.56
N ALA A 2 7.48 -34.33 3.84
CA ALA A 2 8.29 -33.27 4.47
C ALA A 2 9.82 -33.34 4.25
N ALA A 3 10.43 -34.54 4.28
CA ALA A 3 11.87 -34.68 4.05
C ALA A 3 12.30 -34.28 2.62
N GLY A 4 11.48 -34.54 1.60
CA GLY A 4 11.78 -34.17 0.22
C GLY A 4 11.61 -32.67 -0.05
N GLU A 5 10.61 -32.06 0.59
CA GLU A 5 10.35 -30.63 0.55
C GLU A 5 11.48 -29.82 1.19
N ARG A 6 11.97 -30.25 2.36
CA ARG A 6 13.15 -29.67 3.01
C ARG A 6 14.38 -29.70 2.10
N THR A 7 14.66 -30.83 1.45
CA THR A 7 15.79 -30.94 0.52
C THR A 7 15.65 -29.98 -0.66
N ALA A 8 14.44 -29.83 -1.21
CA ALA A 8 14.19 -28.89 -2.31
C ALA A 8 14.40 -27.43 -1.89
N ILE A 9 13.88 -27.03 -0.71
CA ILE A 9 14.09 -25.67 -0.16
C ILE A 9 15.58 -25.39 0.03
N LEU A 10 16.32 -26.32 0.66
CA LEU A 10 17.75 -26.13 0.91
C LEU A 10 18.56 -26.04 -0.38
N ALA A 11 18.26 -26.88 -1.38
CA ALA A 11 18.93 -26.83 -2.67
C ALA A 11 18.71 -25.49 -3.40
N GLU A 12 17.48 -24.95 -3.34
CA GLU A 12 17.15 -23.69 -4.00
C GLU A 12 17.77 -22.48 -3.27
N LEU A 13 17.78 -22.49 -1.92
CA LEU A 13 18.48 -21.47 -1.14
C LEU A 13 19.99 -21.50 -1.42
N ASP A 14 20.60 -22.67 -1.55
CA ASP A 14 22.01 -22.82 -1.92
C ASP A 14 22.28 -22.27 -3.33
N ALA A 15 21.36 -22.50 -4.27
CA ALA A 15 21.46 -21.96 -5.62
C ALA A 15 21.36 -20.42 -5.62
N LEU A 16 20.43 -19.87 -4.85
CA LEU A 16 20.29 -18.42 -4.68
C LEU A 16 21.50 -17.80 -3.98
N GLU A 17 22.06 -18.43 -2.94
CA GLU A 17 23.27 -17.98 -2.23
C GLU A 17 24.47 -17.86 -3.17
N LYS A 18 24.62 -18.82 -4.08
CA LYS A 18 25.70 -18.88 -5.07
C LYS A 18 25.48 -17.94 -6.26
N SER A 19 24.25 -17.48 -6.48
CA SER A 19 23.97 -16.52 -7.54
C SER A 19 24.45 -15.13 -7.12
N GLU A 20 25.22 -14.45 -7.98
CA GLU A 20 25.64 -13.05 -7.79
C GLU A 20 24.45 -12.06 -7.81
N ALA A 21 23.20 -12.54 -7.83
CA ALA A 21 21.96 -11.78 -7.74
C ALA A 21 21.67 -11.19 -6.35
N ASN A 22 22.58 -11.38 -5.39
CA ASN A 22 22.39 -10.99 -4.00
C ASN A 22 22.23 -9.47 -3.84
N ARG A 23 20.97 -9.03 -3.70
CA ARG A 23 20.58 -7.67 -3.28
C ARG A 23 20.01 -7.58 -1.86
N PHE A 24 19.80 -8.71 -1.20
CA PHE A 24 19.22 -8.75 0.15
C PHE A 24 20.24 -9.28 1.15
N ASP A 25 19.94 -9.16 2.44
CA ASP A 25 20.68 -9.71 3.59
C ASP A 25 20.63 -11.26 3.61
N THR A 26 20.72 -11.85 2.41
CA THR A 26 20.47 -13.24 2.03
C THR A 26 21.30 -14.23 2.83
N PRO A 27 22.59 -14.00 3.15
CA PRO A 27 23.36 -14.93 3.97
C PRO A 27 22.81 -15.05 5.41
N ARG A 28 22.28 -13.96 5.98
CA ARG A 28 21.67 -13.97 7.32
C ARG A 28 20.29 -14.64 7.28
N HIS A 29 19.50 -14.35 6.26
CA HIS A 29 18.16 -14.92 6.13
C HIS A 29 18.20 -16.42 5.80
N ILE A 30 19.08 -16.84 4.88
CA ILE A 30 19.34 -18.26 4.59
C ILE A 30 19.76 -19.00 5.86
N ARG A 31 20.65 -18.41 6.67
CA ARG A 31 21.05 -18.99 7.95
C ARG A 31 19.87 -19.12 8.91
N ASN A 32 19.07 -18.06 9.08
CA ASN A 32 17.88 -18.10 9.92
C ASN A 32 16.87 -19.16 9.46
N VAL A 33 16.65 -19.29 8.15
CA VAL A 33 15.78 -20.31 7.57
C VAL A 33 16.34 -21.71 7.88
N ARG A 34 17.63 -21.95 7.63
CA ARG A 34 18.30 -23.24 7.94
C ARG A 34 18.15 -23.60 9.43
N GLU A 35 18.31 -22.64 10.33
CA GLU A 35 18.19 -22.85 11.79
C GLU A 35 16.75 -23.10 12.25
N ASN A 36 15.74 -22.57 11.53
CA ASN A 36 14.34 -22.67 11.92
C ASN A 36 13.59 -23.84 11.27
N LEU A 37 14.07 -24.36 10.13
CA LEU A 37 13.46 -25.51 9.45
C LEU A 37 13.43 -26.79 10.31
N ASP A 38 14.29 -26.89 11.32
CA ASP A 38 14.39 -28.08 12.20
C ASP A 38 13.64 -27.91 13.55
N ARG A 39 12.93 -26.79 13.79
CA ARG A 39 12.23 -26.48 15.06
C ARG A 39 10.71 -26.74 14.98
N PRO A 40 9.99 -26.96 16.10
CA PRO A 40 8.51 -27.03 16.09
C PRO A 40 7.88 -25.78 15.43
N GLY A 41 6.81 -25.94 14.64
CA GLY A 41 6.28 -24.86 13.77
C GLY A 41 6.93 -24.80 12.37
N GLN A 42 7.51 -25.92 11.93
CA GLN A 42 8.27 -26.04 10.66
C GLN A 42 7.49 -25.55 9.44
N GLU A 43 6.18 -25.72 9.41
CA GLU A 43 5.33 -25.38 8.27
C GLU A 43 5.31 -23.88 7.98
N GLU A 44 5.22 -23.02 9.01
CA GLU A 44 5.27 -21.57 8.81
C GLU A 44 6.68 -21.09 8.44
N ALA A 45 7.72 -21.65 9.07
CA ALA A 45 9.10 -21.34 8.73
C ALA A 45 9.46 -21.80 7.30
N ALA A 46 8.95 -22.95 6.88
CA ALA A 46 9.10 -23.45 5.53
C ALA A 46 8.35 -22.58 4.52
N ALA A 47 7.10 -22.19 4.82
CA ALA A 47 6.33 -21.30 3.95
C ALA A 47 7.02 -19.93 3.78
N ASP A 48 7.56 -19.35 4.87
CA ASP A 48 8.31 -18.08 4.78
C ASP A 48 9.57 -18.24 3.91
N ALA A 49 10.30 -19.35 4.08
CA ALA A 49 11.46 -19.68 3.23
C ALA A 49 11.08 -19.76 1.74
N MET A 50 9.96 -20.41 1.41
CA MET A 50 9.46 -20.52 0.04
C MET A 50 9.07 -19.15 -0.53
N MET A 51 8.45 -18.29 0.27
CA MET A 51 8.16 -16.91 -0.15
C MET A 51 9.44 -16.13 -0.46
N TRP A 52 10.50 -16.33 0.32
CA TRP A 52 11.80 -15.70 0.07
C TRP A 52 12.45 -16.21 -1.21
N ILE A 53 12.43 -17.52 -1.44
CA ILE A 53 12.89 -18.12 -2.70
C ILE A 53 12.13 -17.48 -3.87
N ALA A 54 10.80 -17.42 -3.79
CA ALA A 54 9.96 -16.83 -4.83
C ALA A 54 10.32 -15.35 -5.08
N ALA A 55 10.50 -14.55 -4.03
CA ALA A 55 10.91 -13.16 -4.16
C ALA A 55 12.32 -13.00 -4.78
N GLY A 56 13.25 -13.91 -4.46
CA GLY A 56 14.58 -13.95 -5.08
C GLY A 56 14.51 -14.25 -6.58
N LEU A 57 13.60 -15.14 -6.99
CA LEU A 57 13.38 -15.48 -8.40
C LEU A 57 12.68 -14.37 -9.19
N GLU A 58 11.89 -13.51 -8.54
CA GLU A 58 11.29 -12.31 -9.16
C GLU A 58 12.25 -11.12 -9.25
N ALA A 59 13.42 -11.20 -8.61
CA ALA A 59 14.40 -10.12 -8.66
C ALA A 59 15.00 -10.02 -10.07
N GLU A 60 14.98 -8.81 -10.63
CA GLU A 60 15.63 -8.49 -11.91
C GLU A 60 16.86 -7.62 -11.65
N ASP A 61 17.98 -7.94 -12.30
CA ASP A 61 19.13 -7.05 -12.36
C ASP A 61 19.70 -7.02 -13.78
N PRO A 62 19.26 -6.04 -14.60
CA PRO A 62 19.74 -5.91 -15.98
C PRO A 62 21.25 -5.67 -16.07
N THR A 63 21.85 -5.04 -15.06
CA THR A 63 23.29 -4.72 -15.06
C THR A 63 24.15 -5.95 -14.86
N ARG A 64 23.61 -6.97 -14.19
CA ARG A 64 24.22 -8.29 -13.97
C ARG A 64 23.67 -9.37 -14.93
N GLY A 65 22.82 -9.00 -15.89
CA GLY A 65 22.20 -9.93 -16.84
C GLY A 65 21.18 -10.88 -16.21
N ILE A 66 20.71 -10.60 -14.99
CA ILE A 66 19.76 -11.43 -14.26
C ILE A 66 18.35 -11.09 -14.72
N ARG A 67 17.65 -12.10 -15.22
CA ARG A 67 16.25 -12.02 -15.64
C ARG A 67 15.34 -12.63 -14.59
N LYS A 68 14.11 -12.12 -14.51
CA LYS A 68 13.05 -12.69 -13.67
C LYS A 68 12.72 -14.11 -14.11
N GLN A 69 12.45 -14.96 -13.13
CA GLN A 69 11.98 -16.33 -13.32
C GLN A 69 10.55 -16.46 -12.79
N GLU A 70 9.61 -15.75 -13.43
CA GLU A 70 8.24 -15.54 -12.95
C GLU A 70 7.47 -16.85 -12.73
N GLU A 71 7.55 -17.80 -13.66
CA GLU A 71 6.88 -19.11 -13.52
C GLU A 71 7.44 -19.92 -12.36
N ALA A 72 8.76 -19.85 -12.12
CA ALA A 72 9.40 -20.55 -11.01
C ALA A 72 9.02 -19.92 -9.67
N ALA A 73 9.00 -18.58 -9.60
CA ALA A 73 8.53 -17.86 -8.44
C ALA A 73 7.07 -18.18 -8.12
N LEU A 74 6.20 -18.21 -9.14
CA LEU A 74 4.78 -18.53 -8.95
C LEU A 74 4.57 -19.92 -8.37
N ARG A 75 5.35 -20.93 -8.80
CA ARG A 75 5.32 -22.27 -8.19
C ARG A 75 5.67 -22.23 -6.70
N TRP A 76 6.72 -21.50 -6.33
CA TRP A 76 7.11 -21.36 -4.93
C TRP A 76 6.08 -20.61 -4.09
N PHE A 77 5.40 -19.58 -4.62
CA PHE A 77 4.28 -18.95 -3.92
C PHE A 77 3.10 -19.91 -3.70
N ARG A 78 2.77 -20.75 -4.68
CA ARG A 78 1.74 -21.80 -4.52
C ARG A 78 2.14 -22.81 -3.44
N HIS A 79 3.39 -23.24 -3.44
CA HIS A 79 3.90 -24.13 -2.38
C HIS A 79 3.83 -23.45 -1.01
N ALA A 80 4.26 -22.20 -0.88
CA ALA A 80 4.19 -21.46 0.38
C ALA A 80 2.75 -21.39 0.93
N GLY A 81 1.77 -21.08 0.07
CA GLY A 81 0.36 -21.01 0.45
C GLY A 81 -0.24 -22.36 0.86
N ALA A 82 0.24 -23.46 0.27
CA ALA A 82 -0.19 -24.82 0.58
C ALA A 82 0.48 -25.38 1.84
N THR A 83 1.72 -24.98 2.13
CA THR A 83 2.50 -25.47 3.28
C THR A 83 2.13 -24.74 4.56
N ALA A 84 1.78 -23.44 4.50
CA ALA A 84 1.37 -22.70 5.69
C ALA A 84 0.03 -23.22 6.27
N PRO A 85 -0.12 -23.36 7.61
CA PRO A 85 -1.37 -23.81 8.19
C PRO A 85 -2.54 -22.84 7.93
N PRO A 86 -3.73 -23.31 7.49
CA PRO A 86 -4.85 -22.43 7.15
C PRO A 86 -5.24 -21.46 8.27
N GLY A 87 -5.50 -20.21 7.90
CA GLY A 87 -5.95 -19.16 8.82
C GLY A 87 -4.84 -18.48 9.64
N THR A 88 -3.60 -18.97 9.61
CA THR A 88 -2.48 -18.29 10.28
C THR A 88 -2.01 -17.06 9.49
N ASP A 89 -1.26 -16.18 10.15
CA ASP A 89 -0.74 -14.94 9.52
C ASP A 89 0.21 -15.27 8.36
N MET A 90 1.02 -16.33 8.49
CA MET A 90 1.89 -16.79 7.40
C MET A 90 1.07 -17.30 6.22
N TRP A 91 -0.01 -18.04 6.46
CA TRP A 91 -0.89 -18.52 5.41
C TRP A 91 -1.58 -17.37 4.67
N LYS A 92 -2.12 -16.39 5.41
CA LYS A 92 -2.72 -15.19 4.81
C LYS A 92 -1.70 -14.43 3.98
N LYS A 93 -0.50 -14.19 4.53
CA LYS A 93 0.61 -13.52 3.85
C LYS A 93 0.97 -14.24 2.55
N ALA A 94 1.21 -15.55 2.59
CA ALA A 94 1.58 -16.33 1.41
C ALA A 94 0.51 -16.28 0.32
N ASN A 95 -0.76 -16.48 0.69
CA ASN A 95 -1.87 -16.49 -0.28
C ASN A 95 -2.19 -15.09 -0.83
N LEU A 96 -2.05 -14.01 -0.05
CA LEU A 96 -2.15 -12.64 -0.56
C LEU A 96 -0.99 -12.28 -1.50
N TYR A 97 0.22 -12.77 -1.22
CA TYR A 97 1.35 -12.60 -2.14
C TYR A 97 1.13 -13.34 -3.46
N LEU A 98 0.62 -14.59 -3.40
CA LEU A 98 0.23 -15.38 -4.56
C LEU A 98 -0.87 -14.66 -5.36
N PHE A 99 -1.91 -14.16 -4.70
CA PHE A 99 -2.98 -13.38 -5.33
C PHE A 99 -2.44 -12.23 -6.18
N ASN A 100 -1.51 -11.43 -5.64
CA ASN A 100 -0.93 -10.29 -6.36
C ASN A 100 -0.22 -10.67 -7.67
N ARG A 101 0.24 -11.92 -7.81
CA ARG A 101 0.83 -12.42 -9.06
C ARG A 101 -0.25 -13.00 -9.97
N LEU A 102 -1.20 -13.73 -9.40
CA LEU A 102 -2.29 -14.34 -10.16
C LEU A 102 -3.22 -13.30 -10.78
N MET A 103 -3.47 -12.16 -10.14
CA MET A 103 -4.41 -11.16 -10.66
C MET A 103 -4.06 -10.69 -12.09
N TRP A 104 -2.78 -10.71 -12.46
CA TRP A 104 -2.30 -10.32 -13.80
C TRP A 104 -2.19 -11.50 -14.78
N ASN A 105 -2.10 -12.73 -14.28
CA ASN A 105 -1.77 -13.93 -15.07
C ASN A 105 -2.94 -14.91 -15.21
N ASP A 106 -3.68 -15.16 -14.12
CA ASP A 106 -4.85 -16.02 -14.06
C ASP A 106 -5.89 -15.42 -13.09
N ARG A 107 -6.78 -14.60 -13.64
CA ARG A 107 -7.83 -13.91 -12.87
C ARG A 107 -8.81 -14.87 -12.22
N LYS A 108 -9.10 -16.02 -12.85
CA LYS A 108 -10.04 -17.00 -12.31
C LYS A 108 -9.45 -17.69 -11.08
N GLU A 109 -8.18 -18.06 -11.14
CA GLU A 109 -7.46 -18.59 -9.96
C GLU A 109 -7.36 -17.52 -8.86
N ALA A 110 -7.09 -16.26 -9.23
CA ALA A 110 -7.05 -15.15 -8.27
C ALA A 110 -8.39 -14.95 -7.54
N GLU A 111 -9.53 -14.98 -8.24
CA GLU A 111 -10.86 -14.92 -7.62
C GLU A 111 -11.10 -16.10 -6.66
N GLY A 112 -10.85 -17.32 -7.12
CA GLY A 112 -11.03 -18.51 -6.29
C GLY A 112 -10.17 -18.48 -5.02
N LEU A 113 -8.97 -17.91 -5.11
CA LEU A 113 -8.09 -17.74 -3.96
C LEU A 113 -8.66 -16.74 -2.93
N LEU A 114 -9.26 -15.63 -3.39
CA LEU A 114 -9.91 -14.67 -2.50
C LEU A 114 -11.10 -15.29 -1.77
N ASP A 115 -11.88 -16.16 -2.42
CA ASP A 115 -13.00 -16.87 -1.79
C ASP A 115 -12.50 -17.80 -0.66
N VAL A 116 -11.37 -18.49 -0.88
CA VAL A 116 -10.73 -19.34 0.13
C VAL A 116 -10.22 -18.50 1.31
N ILE A 117 -9.55 -17.37 1.05
CA ILE A 117 -9.06 -16.46 2.10
C ILE A 117 -10.21 -15.91 2.94
N GLU A 118 -11.30 -15.48 2.30
CA GLU A 118 -12.49 -14.96 2.98
C GLU A 118 -13.11 -16.01 3.90
N ALA A 119 -13.27 -17.24 3.40
CA ALA A 119 -13.87 -18.34 4.15
C ALA A 119 -13.05 -18.73 5.40
N GLN A 120 -11.72 -18.67 5.32
CA GLN A 120 -10.83 -19.02 6.43
C GLN A 120 -10.54 -17.86 7.40
N SER A 121 -10.99 -16.63 7.07
CA SER A 121 -10.65 -15.41 7.82
C SER A 121 -11.89 -14.66 8.31
N GLN A 122 -13.00 -15.35 8.59
CA GLN A 122 -14.29 -14.73 8.93
C GLN A 122 -14.25 -13.81 10.16
N SER A 123 -13.41 -14.13 11.15
CA SER A 123 -13.25 -13.33 12.37
C SER A 123 -12.19 -12.23 12.26
N ASP A 124 -11.43 -12.19 11.16
CA ASP A 124 -10.35 -11.23 10.94
C ASP A 124 -10.83 -10.07 10.06
N SER A 125 -11.27 -9.00 10.70
CA SER A 125 -11.80 -7.81 10.05
C SER A 125 -10.82 -7.17 9.05
N LEU A 126 -9.51 -7.20 9.33
CA LEU A 126 -8.50 -6.63 8.43
C LEU A 126 -8.38 -7.45 7.15
N THR A 127 -8.31 -8.77 7.29
CA THR A 127 -8.24 -9.67 6.14
C THR A 127 -9.53 -9.59 5.31
N GLN A 128 -10.70 -9.49 5.95
CA GLN A 128 -11.97 -9.27 5.25
C GLN A 128 -11.97 -7.96 4.45
N ALA A 129 -11.55 -6.84 5.06
CA ALA A 129 -11.44 -5.56 4.36
C ALA A 129 -10.45 -5.64 3.18
N ARG A 130 -9.33 -6.34 3.38
CA ARG A 130 -8.32 -6.56 2.35
C ARG A 130 -8.87 -7.36 1.17
N VAL A 131 -9.60 -8.45 1.43
CA VAL A 131 -10.25 -9.24 0.37
C VAL A 131 -11.23 -8.39 -0.44
N VAL A 132 -12.03 -7.54 0.20
CA VAL A 132 -12.94 -6.62 -0.51
C VAL A 132 -12.17 -5.63 -1.39
N PHE A 133 -11.07 -5.09 -0.89
CA PHE A 133 -10.18 -4.22 -1.68
C PHE A 133 -9.55 -4.98 -2.87
N ASP A 134 -9.06 -6.19 -2.66
CA ASP A 134 -8.43 -6.99 -3.72
C ASP A 134 -9.46 -7.42 -4.78
N ARG A 135 -10.71 -7.73 -4.40
CA ARG A 135 -11.83 -7.92 -5.34
C ARG A 135 -12.13 -6.65 -6.14
N MET A 136 -12.06 -5.47 -5.52
CA MET A 136 -12.23 -4.19 -6.24
C MET A 136 -11.18 -4.04 -7.34
N LEU A 137 -9.93 -4.42 -7.09
CA LEU A 137 -8.87 -4.37 -8.09
C LEU A 137 -9.17 -5.28 -9.29
N LEU A 138 -9.65 -6.51 -9.05
CA LEU A 138 -10.04 -7.42 -10.13
C LEU A 138 -11.15 -6.80 -11.01
N ARG A 139 -12.17 -6.19 -10.40
CA ARG A 139 -13.26 -5.52 -11.14
C ARG A 139 -12.77 -4.32 -11.94
N LEU A 140 -11.82 -3.55 -11.42
CA LEU A 140 -11.18 -2.49 -12.17
C LEU A 140 -10.42 -3.01 -13.40
N MET A 141 -9.72 -4.15 -13.27
CA MET A 141 -9.05 -4.81 -14.38
C MET A 141 -10.02 -5.37 -15.42
N ASP A 142 -11.22 -5.79 -15.00
CA ASP A 142 -12.31 -6.21 -15.88
C ASP A 142 -13.05 -5.03 -16.54
N HIS A 143 -12.70 -3.78 -16.20
CA HIS A 143 -13.44 -2.57 -16.54
C HIS A 143 -14.90 -2.58 -16.04
N ASP A 144 -15.22 -3.40 -15.04
CA ASP A 144 -16.50 -3.41 -14.34
C ASP A 144 -16.50 -2.31 -13.26
N TYR A 145 -16.65 -1.07 -13.74
CA TYR A 145 -16.60 0.12 -12.89
C TYR A 145 -17.76 0.20 -11.89
N ASP A 146 -18.89 -0.46 -12.16
CA ASP A 146 -20.04 -0.50 -11.25
C ASP A 146 -19.76 -1.41 -10.05
N ALA A 147 -19.28 -2.64 -10.30
CA ALA A 147 -18.89 -3.54 -9.22
C ALA A 147 -17.69 -2.99 -8.42
N ALA A 148 -16.71 -2.41 -9.11
CA ALA A 148 -15.58 -1.76 -8.46
C ALA A 148 -16.02 -0.60 -7.55
N GLU A 149 -16.97 0.23 -8.00
CA GLU A 149 -17.51 1.32 -7.19
C GLU A 149 -18.19 0.82 -5.91
N ALA A 150 -19.03 -0.21 -6.04
CA ALA A 150 -19.74 -0.80 -4.91
C ALA A 150 -18.75 -1.34 -3.85
N LEU A 151 -17.70 -2.03 -4.30
CA LEU A 151 -16.64 -2.56 -3.42
C LEU A 151 -15.81 -1.42 -2.80
N CYS A 152 -15.45 -0.40 -3.57
CA CYS A 152 -14.73 0.77 -3.08
C CYS A 152 -15.50 1.47 -1.95
N ILE A 153 -16.81 1.65 -2.13
CA ILE A 153 -17.69 2.26 -1.11
C ILE A 153 -17.74 1.38 0.14
N ARG A 154 -17.80 0.05 -0.01
CA ARG A 154 -17.78 -0.89 1.12
C ARG A 154 -16.50 -0.77 1.94
N VAL A 155 -15.32 -0.69 1.29
CA VAL A 155 -14.04 -0.48 2.01
C VAL A 155 -13.98 0.91 2.65
N ALA A 156 -14.40 1.97 1.94
CA ALA A 156 -14.38 3.34 2.48
C ALA A 156 -15.29 3.53 3.70
N ARG A 157 -16.36 2.73 3.81
CA ARG A 157 -17.30 2.74 4.93
C ARG A 157 -16.99 1.71 6.02
N TRP A 158 -15.89 0.96 5.91
CA TRP A 158 -15.62 -0.18 6.78
C TRP A 158 -15.72 0.17 8.27
N HIS A 159 -15.11 1.27 8.71
CA HIS A 159 -15.20 1.72 10.11
C HIS A 159 -16.60 2.11 10.57
N ARG A 160 -17.43 2.65 9.66
CA ARG A 160 -18.82 3.00 9.96
C ARG A 160 -19.66 1.74 10.15
N ASP A 161 -19.43 0.75 9.30
CA ASP A 161 -20.21 -0.48 9.27
C ASP A 161 -19.69 -1.50 10.32
N HIS A 162 -18.45 -1.33 10.80
CA HIS A 162 -17.79 -2.12 11.84
C HIS A 162 -17.25 -1.23 12.98
N PRO A 163 -18.13 -0.67 13.84
CA PRO A 163 -17.73 0.32 14.85
C PRO A 163 -16.89 -0.25 16.00
N GLN A 164 -16.97 -1.56 16.24
CA GLN A 164 -16.12 -2.26 17.21
C GLN A 164 -15.06 -3.04 16.45
N LEU A 165 -13.81 -2.59 16.55
CA LEU A 165 -12.68 -3.31 15.99
C LEU A 165 -12.23 -4.42 16.95
N PRO A 166 -11.81 -5.59 16.45
CA PRO A 166 -11.22 -6.63 17.29
C PRO A 166 -10.03 -6.09 18.09
N GLU A 167 -9.86 -6.60 19.32
CA GLU A 167 -8.74 -6.24 20.18
C GLU A 167 -7.41 -6.61 19.51
N GLY A 168 -6.46 -5.68 19.48
CA GLY A 168 -5.15 -5.86 18.82
C GLY A 168 -5.07 -5.40 17.36
N LEU A 169 -6.20 -5.13 16.69
CA LEU A 169 -6.16 -4.54 15.35
C LEU A 169 -5.80 -3.06 15.44
N LYS A 170 -4.69 -2.65 14.81
CA LYS A 170 -4.33 -1.24 14.71
C LYS A 170 -5.28 -0.56 13.74
N LYS A 171 -6.07 0.40 14.23
CA LYS A 171 -6.94 1.26 13.42
C LYS A 171 -6.23 1.81 12.16
N THR A 172 -4.93 2.09 12.27
CA THR A 172 -4.09 2.60 11.19
C THR A 172 -4.06 1.71 9.94
N ASP A 173 -4.15 0.38 10.07
CA ASP A 173 -4.04 -0.55 8.94
C ASP A 173 -5.34 -0.55 8.12
N LEU A 174 -6.48 -0.49 8.80
CA LEU A 174 -7.79 -0.31 8.16
C LEU A 174 -7.95 1.09 7.56
N ASP A 175 -7.49 2.13 8.27
CA ASP A 175 -7.49 3.51 7.76
C ASP A 175 -6.67 3.59 6.45
N LEU A 176 -5.56 2.86 6.36
CA LEU A 176 -4.75 2.81 5.14
C LEU A 176 -5.51 2.16 3.97
N LEU A 177 -6.21 1.06 4.19
CA LEU A 177 -7.07 0.43 3.16
C LEU A 177 -8.21 1.36 2.73
N ALA A 178 -8.88 2.00 3.70
CA ALA A 178 -9.98 2.93 3.45
C ALA A 178 -9.53 4.22 2.71
N GLN A 179 -8.25 4.60 2.81
CA GLN A 179 -7.65 5.68 2.01
C GLN A 179 -7.26 5.20 0.61
N ASN A 180 -6.58 4.06 0.53
CA ASN A 180 -6.03 3.55 -0.72
C ASN A 180 -7.14 3.11 -1.70
N ALA A 181 -8.26 2.57 -1.21
CA ALA A 181 -9.35 2.11 -2.07
C ALA A 181 -9.91 3.23 -2.97
N PRO A 182 -10.36 4.39 -2.43
CA PRO A 182 -10.74 5.53 -3.24
C PRO A 182 -9.63 6.05 -4.16
N GLU A 183 -8.38 6.13 -3.67
CA GLU A 183 -7.25 6.63 -4.48
C GLU A 183 -7.04 5.81 -5.76
N VAL A 184 -7.00 4.48 -5.62
CA VAL A 184 -6.83 3.57 -6.75
C VAL A 184 -8.03 3.62 -7.69
N TYR A 185 -9.25 3.66 -7.15
CA TYR A 185 -10.47 3.77 -7.95
C TYR A 185 -10.51 5.08 -8.77
N PHE A 186 -10.14 6.22 -8.15
CA PHE A 186 -10.10 7.51 -8.84
C PHE A 186 -9.06 7.53 -9.95
N GLU A 187 -7.87 6.96 -9.70
CA GLU A 187 -6.82 6.84 -10.71
C GLU A 187 -7.32 6.05 -11.93
N ALA A 188 -7.96 4.90 -11.71
CA ALA A 188 -8.51 4.07 -12.78
C ALA A 188 -9.55 4.82 -13.64
N LEU A 189 -10.35 5.70 -13.02
CA LEU A 189 -11.31 6.52 -13.77
C LEU A 189 -10.63 7.55 -14.68
N THR A 190 -9.44 8.07 -14.34
CA THR A 190 -8.78 9.11 -15.17
C THR A 190 -8.49 8.66 -16.61
N SER A 191 -8.31 7.36 -16.83
CA SER A 191 -8.04 6.73 -18.13
C SER A 191 -9.20 5.86 -18.64
N ALA A 192 -10.28 5.70 -17.86
CA ALA A 192 -11.46 4.93 -18.28
C ALA A 192 -12.12 5.52 -19.53
N SER A 193 -12.63 4.66 -20.41
CA SER A 193 -13.33 5.01 -21.66
C SER A 193 -14.74 5.60 -21.46
N LEU A 194 -15.10 5.92 -20.23
CA LEU A 194 -16.38 6.52 -19.87
C LEU A 194 -16.42 8.03 -20.20
N PRO A 195 -17.62 8.60 -20.44
CA PRO A 195 -17.80 10.05 -20.55
C PRO A 195 -17.20 10.78 -19.34
N ALA A 196 -16.55 11.91 -19.56
CA ALA A 196 -15.88 12.68 -18.50
C ALA A 196 -16.83 13.04 -17.33
N GLU A 197 -18.07 13.40 -17.65
CA GLU A 197 -19.09 13.71 -16.63
C GLU A 197 -19.43 12.51 -15.75
N ASP A 198 -19.53 11.31 -16.34
CA ASP A 198 -19.86 10.09 -15.58
C ASP A 198 -18.71 9.69 -14.67
N ARG A 199 -17.47 9.83 -15.14
CA ARG A 199 -16.27 9.63 -14.32
C ARG A 199 -16.24 10.58 -13.11
N ILE A 200 -16.53 11.87 -13.34
CA ILE A 200 -16.59 12.87 -12.26
C ILE A 200 -17.71 12.54 -11.27
N LYS A 201 -18.91 12.18 -11.73
CA LYS A 201 -20.04 11.79 -10.87
C LYS A 201 -19.69 10.60 -9.97
N ARG A 202 -19.00 9.59 -10.49
CA ARG A 202 -18.53 8.43 -9.72
C ARG A 202 -17.51 8.82 -8.66
N ILE A 203 -16.54 9.68 -9.00
CA ILE A 203 -15.57 10.23 -8.03
C ILE A 203 -16.30 10.92 -6.87
N ASP A 204 -17.27 11.79 -7.18
CA ASP A 204 -17.99 12.54 -6.15
C ASP A 204 -18.87 11.61 -5.28
N ARG A 205 -19.45 10.55 -5.86
CA ARG A 205 -20.22 9.55 -5.11
C ARG A 205 -19.34 8.85 -4.07
N VAL A 206 -18.21 8.28 -4.48
CA VAL A 206 -17.28 7.58 -3.58
C VAL A 206 -16.70 8.53 -2.53
N ARG A 207 -16.28 9.74 -2.94
CA ARG A 207 -15.78 10.77 -2.01
C ARG A 207 -16.81 11.07 -0.92
N GLY A 208 -18.08 11.22 -1.29
CA GLY A 208 -19.17 11.49 -0.35
C GLY A 208 -19.44 10.38 0.65
N GLN A 209 -18.88 9.17 0.44
CA GLN A 209 -19.01 8.03 1.36
C GLN A 209 -17.81 7.81 2.27
N SER A 210 -16.69 8.50 2.03
CA SER A 210 -15.50 8.33 2.85
C SER A 210 -15.54 9.24 4.08
N LEU A 211 -15.21 8.66 5.24
CA LEU A 211 -15.00 9.41 6.48
C LEU A 211 -13.63 10.14 6.52
N LEU A 212 -12.72 9.79 5.60
CA LEU A 212 -11.34 10.30 5.56
C LEU A 212 -11.22 11.47 4.57
N THR A 213 -11.81 12.59 4.96
CA THR A 213 -12.18 13.70 4.06
C THR A 213 -11.02 14.44 3.39
N MET A 214 -9.87 14.58 4.07
CA MET A 214 -8.76 15.39 3.57
C MET A 214 -8.02 14.70 2.42
N ARG A 215 -7.42 13.54 2.68
CA ARG A 215 -6.62 12.80 1.69
C ARG A 215 -7.47 12.27 0.53
N VAL A 216 -8.63 11.70 0.81
CA VAL A 216 -9.57 11.26 -0.24
C VAL A 216 -10.12 12.45 -1.02
N GLY A 217 -10.30 13.61 -0.35
CA GLY A 217 -10.67 14.86 -1.01
C GLY A 217 -9.61 15.37 -1.98
N GLU A 218 -8.34 15.33 -1.60
CA GLU A 218 -7.20 15.68 -2.46
C GLU A 218 -7.10 14.76 -3.67
N ALA A 219 -7.17 13.44 -3.46
CA ALA A 219 -7.15 12.47 -4.54
C ALA A 219 -8.31 12.68 -5.53
N ALA A 220 -9.53 12.91 -5.03
CA ALA A 220 -10.68 13.24 -5.85
C ALA A 220 -10.49 14.54 -6.65
N ALA A 221 -9.91 15.58 -6.04
CA ALA A 221 -9.65 16.85 -6.70
C ALA A 221 -8.63 16.69 -7.85
N ARG A 222 -7.54 15.96 -7.62
CA ARG A 222 -6.52 15.67 -8.63
C ARG A 222 -7.07 14.84 -9.79
N ALA A 223 -7.82 13.78 -9.49
CA ALA A 223 -8.42 12.95 -10.53
C ALA A 223 -9.41 13.75 -11.40
N LYS A 224 -10.23 14.62 -10.80
CA LYS A 224 -11.13 15.51 -11.54
C LYS A 224 -10.38 16.52 -12.42
N ALA A 225 -9.28 17.09 -11.92
CA ALA A 225 -8.44 17.99 -12.71
C ALA A 225 -7.89 17.29 -13.96
N ARG A 226 -7.33 16.07 -13.81
CA ARG A 226 -6.87 15.26 -14.95
C ARG A 226 -7.96 14.97 -15.97
N ILE A 227 -9.15 14.57 -15.53
CA ILE A 227 -10.28 14.27 -16.41
C ILE A 227 -10.68 15.51 -17.24
N ARG A 228 -10.56 16.71 -16.67
CA ARG A 228 -10.87 17.98 -17.35
C ARG A 228 -9.71 18.54 -18.19
N GLY A 229 -8.51 17.97 -18.08
CA GLY A 229 -7.29 18.55 -18.68
C GLY A 229 -6.83 19.83 -17.97
N GLU A 230 -7.18 20.00 -16.70
CA GLU A 230 -6.79 21.14 -15.86
C GLU A 230 -5.48 20.85 -15.11
N PRO A 231 -4.70 21.87 -14.72
CA PRO A 231 -3.58 21.70 -13.81
C PRO A 231 -4.01 21.03 -12.51
N GLU A 232 -3.23 20.06 -12.03
CA GLU A 232 -3.52 19.41 -10.75
C GLU A 232 -3.38 20.39 -9.59
N PRO A 233 -4.31 20.37 -8.61
CA PRO A 233 -4.12 21.13 -7.39
C PRO A 233 -2.88 20.63 -6.63
N PRO A 234 -2.12 21.52 -5.98
CA PRO A 234 -0.97 21.13 -5.18
C PRO A 234 -1.41 20.20 -4.04
N SER A 235 -0.57 19.23 -3.67
CA SER A 235 -0.86 18.41 -2.49
C SER A 235 -0.83 19.26 -1.22
N ILE A 236 -1.54 18.86 -0.18
CA ILE A 236 -1.50 19.61 1.08
C ILE A 236 -0.08 19.66 1.66
N TRP A 237 0.72 18.63 1.43
CA TRP A 237 2.12 18.59 1.84
C TRP A 237 3.01 19.56 1.06
N ASP A 238 2.66 19.87 -0.19
CA ASP A 238 3.36 20.90 -0.96
C ASP A 238 2.99 22.29 -0.47
N LEU A 239 1.74 22.49 -0.04
CA LEU A 239 1.31 23.73 0.62
C LEU A 239 2.02 23.92 1.97
N PHE A 240 2.18 22.85 2.77
CA PHE A 240 2.94 22.90 4.02
C PHE A 240 4.44 23.15 3.78
N ARG A 241 5.05 22.51 2.79
CA ARG A 241 6.48 22.73 2.44
C ARG A 241 6.73 24.11 1.84
N GLY A 242 5.78 24.63 1.05
CA GLY A 242 5.80 25.98 0.50
C GLY A 242 5.58 27.07 1.56
N ALA A 243 4.81 26.78 2.62
CA ALA A 243 4.64 27.69 3.75
C ALA A 243 5.93 27.82 4.59
N SER A 244 6.70 26.74 4.74
CA SER A 244 7.98 26.73 5.46
C SER A 244 9.12 27.46 4.74
N SER A 245 8.94 27.79 3.45
CA SER A 245 9.96 28.42 2.60
C SER A 245 9.66 29.87 2.25
N ARG A 246 8.56 30.45 2.75
CA ARG A 246 8.41 31.91 2.78
C ARG A 246 9.28 32.48 3.90
N PRO A 247 10.32 33.29 3.62
CA PRO A 247 11.00 34.01 4.69
C PRO A 247 9.94 34.83 5.42
N ALA A 248 9.85 34.65 6.74
CA ALA A 248 9.05 35.52 7.58
C ALA A 248 9.39 36.96 7.18
N SER A 249 8.40 37.68 6.65
CA SER A 249 8.56 39.08 6.29
C SER A 249 9.02 39.77 7.57
N ARG A 250 10.31 40.12 7.62
CA ARG A 250 10.89 40.87 8.73
C ARG A 250 9.97 42.07 8.94
N PRO A 251 9.42 42.31 10.15
CA PRO A 251 8.67 43.54 10.38
C PRO A 251 9.60 44.69 9.97
N ALA A 252 9.11 45.55 9.07
CA ALA A 252 9.87 46.67 8.55
C ALA A 252 10.42 47.46 9.74
N SER A 253 11.75 47.52 9.86
CA SER A 253 12.38 48.39 10.83
C SER A 253 11.94 49.82 10.53
N PRO A 254 11.55 50.61 11.54
CA PRO A 254 11.15 51.99 11.30
C PRO A 254 12.34 52.76 10.69
N PRO A 255 12.09 53.64 9.71
CA PRO A 255 13.16 54.37 9.04
C PRO A 255 13.91 55.24 10.06
N ALA A 256 15.22 55.03 10.14
CA ALA A 256 16.15 55.89 10.85
C ALA A 256 16.19 57.25 10.14
N GLY A 257 15.38 58.19 10.63
CA GLY A 257 15.42 59.60 10.27
C GLY A 257 16.44 60.33 11.14
N GLY A 258 17.32 61.09 10.48
CA GLY A 258 18.54 61.69 11.04
C GLY A 258 18.35 62.59 12.26
N ALA A 259 19.40 62.59 13.09
CA ALA A 259 19.70 63.68 14.00
C ALA A 259 20.42 64.80 13.22
N ASP A 260 19.87 66.02 13.25
CA ASP A 260 20.57 67.23 13.71
C ASP A 260 19.76 68.50 13.38
N THR A 261 19.20 69.14 14.41
CA THR A 261 19.48 70.54 14.81
C THR A 261 18.62 70.93 16.02
N ALA A 262 19.28 71.46 17.06
CA ALA A 262 18.77 71.94 18.36
C ALA A 262 17.95 73.27 18.22
N PRO A 263 17.37 73.92 19.27
CA PRO A 263 17.68 73.80 20.71
C PRO A 263 16.54 73.93 21.76
N ALA A 264 16.88 73.47 22.98
CA ALA A 264 16.55 73.96 24.33
C ALA A 264 15.13 74.50 24.66
N THR A 265 14.47 73.87 25.65
CA THR A 265 14.05 74.56 26.91
C THR A 265 13.68 73.57 28.03
N ARG A 266 13.78 74.08 29.25
CA ARG A 266 13.86 73.42 30.58
C ARG A 266 12.52 72.99 31.18
N ALA A 267 12.67 72.15 32.23
CA ALA A 267 11.92 72.10 33.51
C ALA A 267 10.59 71.34 33.48
N ALA A 268 10.17 70.61 34.53
CA ALA A 268 10.76 70.16 35.79
C ALA A 268 9.76 69.17 36.42
N ASP A 269 10.29 68.20 37.16
CA ASP A 269 9.77 67.58 38.39
C ASP A 269 8.36 66.96 38.47
N ALA A 270 8.43 65.62 38.59
CA ALA A 270 7.78 64.67 39.50
C ALA A 270 6.99 65.21 40.72
N PRO A 271 6.16 64.34 41.34
CA PRO A 271 6.71 63.43 42.36
C PRO A 271 6.69 61.94 41.99
#